data_AF-I3D587-F1
#
_entry.id   AF-I3D587-F1
#
_cell.length_a   1.000
_cell.length_b   1.000
_cell.length_c   1.000
_cell.angle_alpha   90.00
_cell.angle_beta   90.00
_cell.angle_gamma   90.00
#
_symmetry.space_group_name_H-M   'P 1'
#
loop_
_entity.id
_entity.type
_entity.pdbx_description
1 polymer ?
#
loop_
_entity_poly.entity_id
_entity_poly.type
_entity_poly.pdbx_seq_one_letter_code
_entity_poly.pdbx_strand_id
1 'polypeptide(L)'
;TLEETGKFAYENALDFIALGFKPEKTKIIINTKNIQTLYPIAAQVAKKINFSNTKATFGFTNETNIGMIFYTSLQSAPCFIEDKPVLIPLGVDQDPHFRLTRDIAPKIGKSKPALIHNIMIPSLEGPGGKMSASDEKGTVYTTDTPNIVKNKINKYAFSGGQPDVEQHRKLGGNPDVDVSYQYLRIFFEPDDNKLKSIYEDYKSGKMLSGELKA
;
A
#
# COMPACT_ATOMS: atom_id res chain seq x y z
N THR A 1 -18.91 10.54 -7.81
CA THR A 1 -20.13 9.82 -8.22
C THR A 1 -19.81 8.37 -8.53
N LEU A 2 -20.81 7.49 -8.71
CA LEU A 2 -20.54 6.09 -9.11
C LEU A 2 -19.87 6.00 -10.49
N GLU A 3 -20.22 6.89 -11.41
CA GLU A 3 -19.59 6.95 -12.73
C GLU A 3 -18.09 7.24 -12.63
N GLU A 4 -17.71 8.25 -11.83
CA GLU A 4 -16.31 8.59 -11.58
C GLU A 4 -15.54 7.42 -10.96
N THR A 5 -16.12 6.75 -9.95
CA THR A 5 -15.47 5.57 -9.35
C THR A 5 -15.30 4.43 -10.36
N GLY A 6 -16.21 4.30 -11.32
CA GLY A 6 -16.10 3.33 -12.42
C GLY A 6 -14.94 3.66 -13.36
N LYS A 7 -14.74 4.95 -13.68
CA LYS A 7 -13.61 5.41 -14.49
C LYS A 7 -12.29 5.16 -13.77
N PHE A 8 -12.18 5.51 -12.49
CA PHE A 8 -10.97 5.23 -11.71
C PHE A 8 -10.65 3.74 -11.60
N ALA A 9 -11.67 2.89 -11.37
CA ALA A 9 -11.49 1.45 -11.35
C ALA A 9 -10.96 0.89 -12.69
N TYR A 10 -11.41 1.47 -13.82
CA TYR A 10 -10.92 1.09 -15.14
C TYR A 10 -9.46 1.52 -15.36
N GLU A 11 -9.12 2.79 -15.10
CA GLU A 11 -7.75 3.29 -15.24
C GLU A 11 -6.77 2.51 -14.34
N ASN A 12 -7.12 2.28 -13.07
CA ASN A 12 -6.27 1.49 -12.18
C ASN A 12 -6.16 0.02 -12.62
N ALA A 13 -7.18 -0.55 -13.26
CA ALA A 13 -7.06 -1.88 -13.85
C ALA A 13 -6.03 -1.91 -14.98
N LEU A 14 -5.90 -0.84 -15.77
CA LEU A 14 -4.85 -0.71 -16.79
C LEU A 14 -3.46 -0.65 -16.15
N ASP A 15 -3.30 0.11 -15.06
CA ASP A 15 -2.04 0.13 -14.29
C ASP A 15 -1.66 -1.28 -13.80
N PHE A 16 -2.62 -2.04 -13.27
CA PHE A 16 -2.39 -3.43 -12.85
C PHE A 16 -2.01 -4.34 -14.02
N ILE A 17 -2.64 -4.19 -15.19
CA ILE A 17 -2.29 -4.97 -16.39
C ILE A 17 -0.87 -4.66 -16.84
N ALA A 18 -0.44 -3.39 -16.75
CA ALA A 18 0.91 -2.97 -17.13
C ALA A 18 2.03 -3.64 -16.32
N LEU A 19 1.72 -4.21 -15.14
CA LEU A 19 2.66 -5.00 -14.33
C LEU A 19 3.00 -6.38 -14.95
N GLY A 20 2.34 -6.78 -16.05
CA GLY A 20 2.68 -7.99 -16.79
C GLY A 20 2.07 -9.29 -16.24
N PHE A 21 0.96 -9.19 -15.49
CA PHE A 21 0.21 -10.37 -15.06
C PHE A 21 -0.33 -11.16 -16.27
N LYS A 22 -0.28 -12.49 -16.17
CA LYS A 22 -0.75 -13.40 -17.23
C LYS A 22 -2.29 -13.37 -17.31
N PRO A 23 -2.91 -12.91 -18.41
CA PRO A 23 -4.36 -12.77 -18.49
C PRO A 23 -5.14 -14.07 -18.21
N GLU A 24 -4.58 -15.21 -18.58
CA GLU A 24 -5.19 -16.53 -18.37
C GLU A 24 -5.15 -17.00 -16.91
N LYS A 25 -4.36 -16.35 -16.05
CA LYS A 25 -4.25 -16.64 -14.61
C LYS A 25 -4.67 -15.46 -13.73
N THR A 26 -5.20 -14.38 -14.31
CA THR A 26 -5.48 -13.16 -13.56
C THR A 26 -6.85 -12.63 -13.91
N LYS A 27 -7.68 -12.46 -12.88
CA LYS A 27 -9.02 -11.88 -13.00
C LYS A 27 -9.10 -10.60 -12.17
N ILE A 28 -9.37 -9.48 -12.84
CA ILE A 28 -9.71 -8.22 -12.17
C ILE A 28 -11.21 -8.21 -11.92
N ILE A 29 -11.60 -7.90 -10.68
CA ILE A 29 -12.99 -7.86 -10.22
C ILE A 29 -13.35 -6.42 -9.90
N ILE A 30 -14.36 -5.89 -10.58
CA ILE A 30 -14.95 -4.59 -10.24
C ILE A 30 -16.23 -4.85 -9.46
N ASN A 31 -16.26 -4.48 -8.18
CA ASN A 31 -17.34 -4.83 -7.26
C ASN A 31 -18.75 -4.59 -7.85
N THR A 32 -19.00 -3.41 -8.41
CA THR A 32 -20.32 -3.04 -8.99
C THR A 32 -20.68 -3.83 -10.25
N LYS A 33 -19.70 -4.31 -11.01
CA LYS A 33 -19.91 -5.13 -12.22
C LYS A 33 -20.02 -6.62 -11.92
N ASN A 34 -19.44 -7.07 -10.81
CA ASN A 34 -19.40 -8.48 -10.39
C ASN A 34 -20.26 -8.76 -9.14
N ILE A 35 -21.15 -7.83 -8.79
CA ILE A 35 -21.93 -7.90 -7.55
C ILE A 35 -22.82 -9.14 -7.45
N GLN A 36 -23.30 -9.67 -8.59
CA GLN A 36 -24.11 -10.90 -8.61
C GLN A 36 -23.35 -12.10 -8.03
N THR A 37 -22.05 -12.19 -8.28
CA THR A 37 -21.19 -13.23 -7.70
C THR A 37 -20.83 -12.92 -6.24
N LEU A 38 -20.52 -11.65 -5.95
CA LEU A 38 -20.00 -11.25 -4.64
C LEU A 38 -21.08 -11.19 -3.55
N TYR A 39 -22.29 -10.74 -3.89
CA TYR A 39 -23.33 -10.43 -2.92
C TYR A 39 -23.80 -11.63 -2.09
N PRO A 40 -24.05 -12.82 -2.65
CA PRO A 40 -24.44 -13.98 -1.85
C PRO A 40 -23.39 -14.37 -0.80
N ILE A 41 -22.10 -14.26 -1.14
CA ILE A 41 -20.99 -14.53 -0.22
C ILE A 41 -20.89 -13.42 0.83
N ALA A 42 -20.93 -12.15 0.39
CA ALA A 42 -20.91 -11.01 1.28
C ALA A 42 -22.07 -11.04 2.28
N ALA A 43 -23.26 -11.47 1.87
CA ALA A 43 -24.42 -11.62 2.75
C ALA A 43 -24.21 -12.72 3.81
N GLN A 44 -23.57 -13.84 3.45
CA GLN A 44 -23.21 -14.88 4.43
C GLN A 44 -22.21 -14.35 5.47
N VAL A 45 -21.21 -13.59 5.03
CA VAL A 45 -20.24 -12.93 5.91
C VAL A 45 -20.92 -11.89 6.80
N ALA A 46 -21.74 -11.01 6.22
CA ALA A 46 -22.45 -9.95 6.91
C ALA A 46 -23.36 -10.49 8.03
N LYS A 47 -24.00 -11.65 7.82
CA LYS A 47 -24.81 -12.32 8.85
C LYS A 47 -24.00 -12.71 10.11
N LYS A 48 -22.67 -12.75 10.02
CA LYS A 48 -21.74 -13.08 11.12
C LYS A 48 -21.02 -11.85 11.68
N ILE A 49 -21.26 -10.66 11.14
CA ILE A 49 -20.71 -9.38 11.61
C ILE A 49 -21.83 -8.59 12.26
N ASN A 50 -21.67 -8.23 13.53
CA ASN A 50 -22.57 -7.26 14.16
C ASN A 50 -21.93 -5.87 14.20
N PHE A 51 -22.75 -4.84 14.44
CA PHE A 51 -22.28 -3.45 14.47
C PHE A 51 -21.23 -3.20 15.56
N SER A 52 -21.30 -3.92 16.69
CA SER A 52 -20.29 -3.84 17.75
C SER A 52 -18.91 -4.31 17.26
N ASN A 53 -18.84 -5.34 16.42
CA ASN A 53 -17.59 -5.76 15.78
C ASN A 53 -17.02 -4.65 14.91
N THR A 54 -17.84 -4.04 14.04
CA THR A 54 -17.36 -2.98 13.14
C THR A 54 -16.94 -1.72 13.90
N LYS A 55 -17.62 -1.38 14.99
CA LYS A 55 -17.23 -0.27 15.87
C LYS A 55 -15.89 -0.53 16.57
N ALA A 56 -15.68 -1.74 17.08
CA ALA A 56 -14.43 -2.12 17.74
C ALA A 56 -13.24 -2.18 16.76
N THR A 57 -13.47 -2.63 15.53
CA THR A 57 -12.41 -2.81 14.53
C THR A 57 -12.09 -1.53 13.76
N PHE A 58 -13.10 -0.73 13.39
CA PHE A 58 -12.95 0.41 12.48
C PHE A 58 -13.30 1.77 13.10
N GLY A 59 -13.77 1.80 14.35
CA GLY A 59 -14.18 3.04 15.01
C GLY A 59 -15.49 3.64 14.48
N PHE A 60 -16.32 2.86 13.78
CA PHE A 60 -17.59 3.34 13.23
C PHE A 60 -18.54 3.86 14.31
N THR A 61 -19.23 4.94 13.97
CA THR A 61 -20.23 5.61 14.81
C THR A 61 -21.62 5.43 14.22
N ASN A 62 -22.65 5.87 14.95
CA ASN A 62 -24.02 5.84 14.45
C ASN A 62 -24.25 6.78 13.24
N GLU A 63 -23.30 7.68 12.94
CA GLU A 63 -23.32 8.57 11.77
C GLU A 63 -22.67 7.92 10.54
N THR A 64 -21.97 6.79 10.72
CA THR A 64 -21.34 6.06 9.62
C THR A 64 -22.41 5.48 8.70
N ASN A 65 -22.33 5.75 7.40
CA ASN A 65 -23.32 5.26 6.45
C ASN A 65 -23.32 3.72 6.34
N ILE A 66 -24.50 3.15 6.05
CA ILE A 66 -24.72 1.71 5.98
C ILE A 66 -23.83 0.98 4.95
N GLY A 67 -23.40 1.68 3.90
CA GLY A 67 -22.53 1.14 2.87
C GLY A 67 -21.13 0.83 3.41
N MET A 68 -20.55 1.74 4.22
CA MET A 68 -19.26 1.52 4.87
C MET A 68 -19.30 0.38 5.88
N ILE A 69 -20.41 0.24 6.62
CA ILE A 69 -20.60 -0.86 7.57
C ILE A 69 -20.65 -2.21 6.83
N PHE A 70 -21.35 -2.26 5.70
CA PHE A 70 -21.44 -3.48 4.88
C PHE A 70 -20.13 -3.79 4.13
N TYR A 71 -19.33 -2.78 3.80
CA TYR A 71 -18.16 -2.89 2.93
C TYR A 71 -17.16 -3.96 3.37
N THR A 72 -16.93 -4.14 4.67
CA THR A 72 -16.03 -5.21 5.16
C THR A 72 -16.49 -6.61 4.77
N SER A 73 -17.81 -6.82 4.73
CA SER A 73 -18.40 -8.09 4.26
C SER A 73 -18.15 -8.29 2.76
N LEU A 74 -18.27 -7.21 1.98
CA LEU A 74 -17.99 -7.22 0.55
C LEU A 74 -16.51 -7.46 0.25
N GLN A 75 -15.59 -6.84 1.00
CA GLN A 75 -14.15 -7.04 0.88
C GLN A 75 -13.70 -8.46 1.26
N SER A 76 -14.47 -9.14 2.12
CA SER A 76 -14.23 -10.54 2.47
C SER A 76 -14.65 -11.51 1.35
N ALA A 77 -15.64 -11.15 0.53
CA ALA A 77 -16.26 -12.06 -0.43
C ALA A 77 -15.27 -12.66 -1.46
N PRO A 78 -14.30 -11.91 -2.03
CA PRO A 78 -13.29 -12.47 -2.93
C PRO A 78 -12.50 -13.64 -2.35
N CYS A 79 -12.33 -13.69 -1.03
CA CYS A 79 -11.59 -14.77 -0.35
C CYS A 79 -12.30 -16.13 -0.44
N PHE A 80 -13.58 -16.16 -0.81
CA PHE A 80 -14.41 -17.36 -0.76
C PHE A 80 -15.11 -17.68 -2.09
N ILE A 81 -14.72 -17.01 -3.19
CA ILE A 81 -15.26 -17.29 -4.53
C ILE A 81 -14.92 -18.73 -4.94
N GLU A 82 -13.67 -19.13 -4.73
CA GLU A 82 -13.20 -20.49 -4.97
C GLU A 82 -13.08 -21.25 -3.65
N ASP A 83 -13.25 -22.58 -3.70
CA ASP A 83 -13.03 -23.44 -2.56
C ASP A 83 -11.55 -23.87 -2.47
N LYS A 84 -10.68 -22.88 -2.32
CA LYS A 84 -9.22 -23.06 -2.27
C LYS A 84 -8.59 -22.16 -1.20
N PRO A 85 -7.39 -22.52 -0.67
CA PRO A 85 -6.63 -21.60 0.16
C PRO A 85 -6.31 -20.30 -0.58
N VAL A 86 -6.52 -19.16 0.09
CA VAL A 86 -6.25 -17.82 -0.45
C VAL A 86 -5.06 -17.21 0.29
N LEU A 87 -4.14 -16.60 -0.46
CA LEU A 87 -3.08 -15.75 0.07
C LEU A 87 -3.39 -14.30 -0.32
N ILE A 88 -3.32 -13.38 0.65
CA ILE A 88 -3.61 -11.96 0.44
C ILE A 88 -2.33 -11.16 0.73
N PRO A 89 -1.71 -10.55 -0.29
CA PRO A 89 -0.73 -9.49 -0.09
C PRO A 89 -1.43 -8.17 0.19
N LEU A 90 -1.12 -7.53 1.32
CA LEU A 90 -1.76 -6.26 1.72
C LEU A 90 -0.83 -5.33 2.51
N GLY A 91 -1.12 -4.03 2.49
CA GLY A 91 -0.56 -3.07 3.44
C GLY A 91 -1.16 -3.25 4.84
N VAL A 92 -0.39 -2.96 5.88
CA VAL A 92 -0.78 -3.18 7.30
C VAL A 92 -2.10 -2.48 7.70
N ASP A 93 -2.49 -1.42 7.01
CA ASP A 93 -3.74 -0.69 7.22
C ASP A 93 -4.99 -1.47 6.83
N GLN A 94 -4.87 -2.46 5.94
CA GLN A 94 -5.98 -3.30 5.50
C GLN A 94 -6.20 -4.51 6.42
N ASP A 95 -5.25 -4.81 7.31
CA ASP A 95 -5.28 -5.95 8.21
C ASP A 95 -6.57 -6.07 9.06
N PRO A 96 -7.16 -4.98 9.59
CA PRO A 96 -8.39 -5.08 10.37
C PRO A 96 -9.57 -5.74 9.60
N HIS A 97 -9.64 -5.55 8.28
CA HIS A 97 -10.65 -6.20 7.44
C HIS A 97 -10.44 -7.70 7.40
N PHE A 98 -9.22 -8.15 7.11
CA PHE A 98 -8.93 -9.57 6.92
C PHE A 98 -8.77 -10.35 8.22
N ARG A 99 -8.45 -9.68 9.34
CA ARG A 99 -8.61 -10.25 10.68
C ARG A 99 -10.05 -10.67 10.93
N LEU A 100 -11.00 -9.77 10.66
CA LEU A 100 -12.42 -10.08 10.77
C LEU A 100 -12.84 -11.19 9.80
N THR A 101 -12.36 -11.16 8.55
CA THR A 101 -12.59 -12.24 7.58
C THR A 101 -12.12 -13.60 8.10
N ARG A 102 -10.93 -13.68 8.71
CA ARG A 102 -10.37 -14.92 9.27
C ARG A 102 -11.15 -15.45 10.47
N ASP A 103 -11.75 -14.57 11.28
CA ASP A 103 -12.61 -14.96 12.40
C ASP A 103 -13.96 -15.52 11.93
N ILE A 104 -14.44 -15.07 10.77
CA ILE A 104 -15.73 -15.48 10.19
C ILE A 104 -15.60 -16.72 9.33
N ALA A 105 -14.48 -16.92 8.63
CA ALA A 105 -14.33 -18.02 7.66
C ALA A 105 -14.77 -19.39 8.22
N PRO A 106 -14.35 -19.82 9.43
CA PRO A 106 -14.80 -21.11 9.98
C PRO A 106 -16.30 -21.16 10.28
N LYS A 107 -16.92 -20.01 10.63
CA LYS A 107 -18.36 -19.90 10.94
C LYS A 107 -19.26 -20.03 9.72
N ILE A 108 -18.68 -19.95 8.52
CA ILE A 108 -19.36 -20.17 7.23
C ILE A 108 -18.80 -21.39 6.49
N GLY A 109 -18.03 -22.24 7.17
CA GLY A 109 -17.47 -23.47 6.59
C GLY A 109 -16.36 -23.22 5.56
N LYS A 110 -15.63 -22.10 5.65
CA LYS A 110 -14.55 -21.71 4.74
C LYS A 110 -13.19 -21.70 5.43
N SER A 111 -12.15 -21.94 4.64
CA SER A 111 -10.76 -21.87 5.09
C SER A 111 -10.34 -20.43 5.37
N LYS A 112 -9.52 -20.22 6.40
CA LYS A 112 -8.97 -18.89 6.72
C LYS A 112 -7.97 -18.46 5.63
N PRO A 113 -8.07 -17.24 5.07
CA PRO A 113 -7.06 -16.74 4.16
C PRO A 113 -5.72 -16.53 4.89
N ALA A 114 -4.61 -16.84 4.24
CA ALA A 114 -3.27 -16.46 4.67
C ALA A 114 -3.00 -15.01 4.28
N LEU A 115 -2.20 -14.31 5.09
CA LEU A 115 -1.87 -12.89 4.88
C LEU A 115 -0.36 -12.75 4.79
N ILE A 116 0.10 -11.90 3.87
CA ILE A 116 1.48 -11.39 3.83
C ILE A 116 1.43 -9.86 3.84
N HIS A 117 2.03 -9.27 4.86
CA HIS A 117 1.99 -7.82 5.09
C HIS A 117 3.19 -7.13 4.46
N ASN A 118 2.91 -6.09 3.67
CA ASN A 118 3.93 -5.24 3.10
C ASN A 118 4.22 -4.04 4.02
N ILE A 119 5.47 -3.61 4.04
CA ILE A 119 5.88 -2.37 4.70
C ILE A 119 5.27 -1.16 3.99
N MET A 120 4.96 -0.13 4.75
CA MET A 120 4.47 1.13 4.19
C MET A 120 5.60 1.86 3.48
N ILE A 121 5.32 2.30 2.26
CA ILE A 121 6.24 3.13 1.48
C ILE A 121 6.12 4.56 2.04
N PRO A 122 7.22 5.19 2.46
CA PRO A 122 7.19 6.55 2.99
C PRO A 122 6.77 7.54 1.89
N SER A 123 6.09 8.62 2.27
CA SER A 123 5.94 9.77 1.36
C SER A 123 7.28 10.47 1.16
N LEU A 124 7.36 11.33 0.13
CA LEU A 124 8.55 12.15 -0.06
C LEU A 124 8.82 13.07 1.14
N GLU A 125 7.81 13.50 1.87
CA GLU A 125 7.98 14.44 3.00
C GLU A 125 8.66 13.85 4.24
N GLY A 126 8.82 12.52 4.33
CA GLY A 126 9.65 11.90 5.36
C GLY A 126 9.07 10.66 6.05
N PRO A 127 9.80 10.13 7.05
CA PRO A 127 9.42 8.93 7.78
C PRO A 127 8.14 9.16 8.59
N GLY A 128 7.16 8.26 8.41
CA GLY A 128 5.84 8.33 9.06
C GLY A 128 4.74 8.95 8.18
N GLY A 129 5.12 9.63 7.09
CA GLY A 129 4.17 10.05 6.06
C GLY A 129 3.74 8.87 5.17
N LYS A 130 2.45 8.81 4.83
CA LYS A 130 1.94 7.92 3.78
C LYS A 130 1.78 8.72 2.50
N MET A 131 2.16 8.15 1.36
CA MET A 131 1.80 8.74 0.07
C MET A 131 0.27 8.88 -0.03
N SER A 132 -0.17 10.04 -0.48
CA SER A 132 -1.58 10.31 -0.73
C SER A 132 -1.71 10.92 -2.11
N ALA A 133 -2.63 10.40 -2.91
CA ALA A 133 -2.94 10.97 -4.22
C ALA A 133 -3.38 12.45 -4.14
N SER A 134 -3.83 12.91 -2.96
CA SER A 134 -4.20 14.31 -2.70
C SER A 134 -3.01 15.24 -2.46
N ASP A 135 -1.81 14.70 -2.21
CA ASP A 135 -0.59 15.48 -2.05
C ASP A 135 0.36 15.19 -3.22
N GLU A 136 0.32 16.11 -4.19
CA GLU A 136 1.10 16.04 -5.41
C GLU A 136 2.61 16.15 -5.16
N LYS A 137 3.02 16.83 -4.09
CA LYS A 137 4.44 17.04 -3.75
C LYS A 137 5.02 15.84 -3.03
N GLY A 138 4.24 15.22 -2.14
CA GLY A 138 4.62 14.04 -1.38
C GLY A 138 4.61 12.72 -2.16
N THR A 139 4.10 12.71 -3.40
CA THR A 139 3.81 11.48 -4.15
C THR A 139 4.49 11.47 -5.52
N VAL A 140 5.14 10.35 -5.85
CA VAL A 140 5.61 10.06 -7.22
C VAL A 140 4.54 9.24 -7.94
N TYR A 141 3.97 9.78 -9.02
CA TYR A 141 2.93 9.09 -9.79
C TYR A 141 3.54 8.23 -10.90
N THR A 142 2.84 7.16 -11.28
CA THR A 142 3.22 6.30 -12.43
C THR A 142 3.19 7.03 -13.77
N THR A 143 2.51 8.18 -13.82
CA THR A 143 2.40 9.06 -14.99
C THR A 143 3.41 10.21 -14.98
N ASP A 144 4.22 10.35 -13.92
CA ASP A 144 5.23 11.41 -13.85
C ASP A 144 6.33 11.16 -14.90
N THR A 145 6.68 12.22 -15.64
CA THR A 145 7.82 12.16 -16.56
C THR A 145 9.15 12.07 -15.80
N PRO A 146 10.23 11.55 -16.41
CA PRO A 146 11.53 11.44 -15.74
C PRO A 146 12.04 12.76 -15.12
N ASN A 147 11.77 13.89 -15.78
CA ASN A 147 12.14 15.22 -15.26
C ASN A 147 11.32 15.61 -14.02
N ILE A 148 10.03 15.27 -13.98
CA ILE A 148 9.17 15.51 -12.82
C ILE A 148 9.64 14.65 -11.65
N VAL A 149 9.90 13.36 -11.88
CA VAL A 149 10.43 12.45 -10.85
C VAL A 149 11.72 12.99 -10.27
N LYS A 150 12.70 13.34 -11.11
CA LYS A 150 13.97 13.94 -10.68
C LYS A 150 13.77 15.19 -9.85
N ASN A 151 12.86 16.08 -10.26
CA ASN A 151 12.56 17.30 -9.51
C ASN A 151 11.91 17.00 -8.16
N LYS A 152 10.99 16.04 -8.10
CA LYS A 152 10.33 15.64 -6.85
C LYS A 152 11.31 15.01 -5.86
N ILE A 153 12.15 14.09 -6.31
CA ILE A 153 13.20 13.48 -5.47
C ILE A 153 14.17 14.56 -4.94
N ASN A 154 14.66 15.44 -5.81
CA ASN A 154 15.62 16.44 -5.40
C ASN A 154 15.04 17.47 -4.43
N LYS A 155 13.83 17.97 -4.69
CA LYS A 155 13.22 19.07 -3.91
C LYS A 155 12.44 18.62 -2.69
N TYR A 156 11.71 17.51 -2.79
CA TYR A 156 10.71 17.13 -1.77
C TYR A 156 11.10 15.89 -0.98
N ALA A 157 11.93 14.99 -1.52
CA ALA A 157 12.37 13.82 -0.75
C ALA A 157 13.16 14.27 0.49
N PHE A 158 12.63 13.93 1.66
CA PHE A 158 13.26 14.20 2.94
C PHE A 158 14.62 13.51 3.00
N SER A 159 15.61 14.30 3.39
CA SER A 159 16.99 13.88 3.52
C SER A 159 17.31 13.63 4.98
N GLY A 160 17.91 12.47 5.27
CA GLY A 160 18.51 12.17 6.57
C GLY A 160 19.90 12.78 6.76
N GLY A 161 20.40 13.53 5.78
CA GLY A 161 21.69 14.20 5.81
C GLY A 161 21.72 15.49 6.63
N GLN A 162 22.84 16.20 6.56
CA GLN A 162 23.05 17.45 7.28
C GLN A 162 22.83 18.66 6.34
N PRO A 163 22.57 19.87 6.87
CA PRO A 163 22.33 21.07 6.05
C PRO A 163 23.51 21.48 5.17
N ASP A 164 24.74 21.22 5.63
CA ASP A 164 25.96 21.56 4.91
C ASP A 164 26.90 20.34 4.77
N VAL A 165 27.81 20.43 3.79
CA VAL A 165 28.73 19.35 3.43
C VAL A 165 29.71 19.05 4.56
N GLU A 166 30.23 20.06 5.26
CA GLU A 166 31.24 19.87 6.31
C GLU A 166 30.64 19.10 7.50
N GLN A 167 29.45 19.48 7.94
CA GLN A 167 28.69 18.76 8.96
C GLN A 167 28.35 17.35 8.49
N HIS A 168 27.95 17.18 7.23
CA HIS A 168 27.63 15.85 6.71
C HIS A 168 28.86 14.93 6.68
N ARG A 169 30.03 15.43 6.27
CA ARG A 169 31.29 14.66 6.33
C ARG A 169 31.69 14.30 7.76
N LYS A 170 31.36 15.14 8.75
CA LYS A 170 31.74 14.93 10.15
C LYS A 170 30.77 14.05 10.94
N LEU A 171 29.47 14.25 10.74
CA LEU A 171 28.40 13.62 11.52
C LEU A 171 27.69 12.49 10.77
N GLY A 172 27.83 12.45 9.44
CA GLY A 172 27.12 11.51 8.58
C GLY A 172 25.64 11.85 8.37
N GLY A 173 25.00 11.06 7.50
CA GLY A 173 23.56 11.02 7.35
C GLY A 173 22.91 9.89 8.16
N ASN A 174 21.59 9.95 8.30
CA ASN A 174 20.80 8.87 8.86
C ASN A 174 19.97 8.19 7.75
N PRO A 175 20.41 7.03 7.22
CA PRO A 175 19.68 6.31 6.18
C PRO A 175 18.30 5.80 6.64
N ASP A 176 18.10 5.57 7.95
CA ASP A 176 16.85 5.01 8.48
C ASP A 176 15.66 5.96 8.34
N VAL A 177 15.94 7.26 8.17
CA VAL A 177 14.94 8.32 7.96
C VAL A 177 15.00 8.93 6.55
N ASP A 178 16.00 8.58 5.73
CA ASP A 178 16.18 9.15 4.39
C ASP A 178 15.28 8.46 3.36
N VAL A 179 14.37 9.22 2.75
CA VAL A 179 13.37 8.66 1.83
C VAL A 179 14.02 8.07 0.58
N SER A 180 15.09 8.68 0.10
CA SER A 180 15.81 8.22 -1.10
C SER A 180 16.46 6.86 -0.85
N TYR A 181 17.10 6.70 0.32
CA TYR A 181 17.62 5.41 0.74
C TYR A 181 16.51 4.37 0.92
N GLN A 182 15.37 4.74 1.53
CA GLN A 182 14.24 3.82 1.67
C GLN A 182 13.71 3.34 0.30
N TYR A 183 13.67 4.20 -0.71
CA TYR A 183 13.24 3.79 -2.06
C TYR A 183 14.24 2.85 -2.73
N LEU A 184 15.54 3.12 -2.59
CA LEU A 184 16.58 2.20 -3.06
C LEU A 184 16.39 0.81 -2.42
N ARG A 185 16.23 0.78 -1.09
CA ARG A 185 16.02 -0.45 -0.32
C ARG A 185 14.75 -1.22 -0.71
N ILE A 186 13.65 -0.51 -1.01
CA ILE A 186 12.35 -1.14 -1.25
C ILE A 186 12.19 -1.56 -2.72
N PHE A 187 12.72 -0.80 -3.67
CA PHE A 187 12.39 -0.95 -5.09
C PHE A 187 13.58 -1.11 -6.03
N PHE A 188 14.64 -0.34 -5.83
CA PHE A 188 15.56 -0.03 -6.94
C PHE A 188 16.94 -0.68 -6.81
N GLU A 189 17.35 -1.09 -5.61
CA GLU A 189 18.64 -1.77 -5.40
C GLU A 189 18.42 -3.24 -5.01
N PRO A 190 18.61 -4.18 -5.96
CA PRO A 190 18.44 -5.61 -5.68
C PRO A 190 19.67 -6.26 -5.05
N ASP A 191 20.84 -5.63 -5.04
CA ASP A 191 22.05 -6.19 -4.42
C ASP A 191 22.21 -5.72 -2.97
N ASP A 192 21.97 -6.64 -2.03
CA ASP A 192 22.12 -6.42 -0.59
C ASP A 192 23.52 -5.89 -0.19
N ASN A 193 24.58 -6.30 -0.90
CA ASN A 193 25.94 -5.82 -0.59
C ASN A 193 26.10 -4.36 -0.99
N LYS A 194 25.56 -3.98 -2.14
CA LYS A 194 25.58 -2.60 -2.62
C LYS A 194 24.72 -1.71 -1.73
N LEU A 195 23.53 -2.17 -1.35
CA LEU A 195 22.67 -1.47 -0.40
C LEU A 195 23.37 -1.25 0.95
N LYS A 196 24.07 -2.27 1.45
CA LYS A 196 24.89 -2.17 2.67
C LYS A 196 26.02 -1.15 2.51
N SER A 197 26.71 -1.14 1.38
CA SER A 197 27.76 -0.14 1.10
C SER A 197 27.20 1.28 1.08
N ILE A 198 26.03 1.49 0.46
CA ILE A 198 25.34 2.78 0.43
C ILE A 198 24.96 3.21 1.85
N TYR A 199 24.42 2.29 2.65
CA TYR A 199 24.06 2.56 4.05
C TYR A 199 25.27 3.04 4.86
N GLU A 200 26.38 2.30 4.82
CA GLU A 200 27.59 2.64 5.58
C GLU A 200 28.25 3.91 5.06
N ASP A 201 28.34 4.10 3.74
CA ASP A 201 28.95 5.30 3.15
C ASP A 201 28.12 6.56 3.47
N TYR A 202 26.79 6.48 3.46
CA TYR A 202 25.93 7.61 3.83
C TYR A 202 26.01 7.90 5.32
N LYS A 203 26.00 6.84 6.15
CA LYS A 203 26.11 6.95 7.61
C LYS A 203 27.46 7.48 8.07
N SER A 204 28.54 7.18 7.36
CA SER A 204 29.87 7.71 7.66
C SER A 204 30.09 9.13 7.11
N GLY A 205 29.15 9.66 6.32
CA GLY A 205 29.30 10.93 5.60
C GLY A 205 30.20 10.86 4.37
N LYS A 206 30.59 9.66 3.90
CA LYS A 206 31.36 9.45 2.67
C LYS A 206 30.52 9.66 1.40
N MET A 207 29.23 9.37 1.46
CA MET A 207 28.27 9.69 0.41
C MET A 207 27.46 10.92 0.82
N LEU A 208 27.27 11.89 -0.07
CA LEU A 208 26.43 13.07 0.17
C LEU A 208 24.96 12.79 -0.18
N SER A 209 24.02 13.53 0.40
CA SER A 209 22.59 13.38 0.08
C SER A 209 22.25 13.62 -1.38
N GLY A 210 22.99 14.50 -2.06
CA GLY A 210 22.82 14.73 -3.49
C GLY A 210 23.30 13.55 -4.35
N GLU A 211 24.32 12.82 -3.89
CA GLU A 211 24.82 11.61 -4.56
C GLU A 211 23.88 10.42 -4.34
N LEU A 212 23.30 10.30 -3.14
CA LEU A 212 22.29 9.30 -2.82
C LEU A 212 21.00 9.46 -3.65
N LYS A 213 20.64 10.70 -3.99
CA LYS A 213 19.44 11.05 -4.77
C LYS A 213 19.61 10.92 -6.28
N ALA A 214 20.84 10.82 -6.77
CA ALA A 214 21.17 10.82 -8.20
C ALA A 214 20.89 9.45 -8.85
#